data_AF-A0A1S9P8R5-F1
#
_entry.id   AF-A0A1S9P8R5-F1
#
_cell.length_a   1.000
_cell.length_b   1.000
_cell.length_c   1.000
_cell.angle_alpha   90.00
_cell.angle_beta   90.00
_cell.angle_gamma   90.00
#
_symmetry.space_group_name_H-M   'P 1'
#
loop_
_entity.id
_entity.type
_entity.pdbx_description
1 polymer ?
#
loop_
_entity_poly.entity_id
_entity_poly.type
_entity_poly.pdbx_seq_one_letter_code
_entity_poly.pdbx_strand_id
1 'polypeptide(L)'
;MTYEAELIILGKIIIALLLGAAIGYDREKHGRDAGIRTYAAVCVGAAIFTSLAAHLGDTAAASRIVANIVVGIGFLGAGIISRDPGGKTSFGLTTAATVWCTAAVGVTIGLNEFIIAVGTTGMLYFLLSLHHQPWYKRWKAKVQDNESD
;
A
#
# COMPACT_ATOMS: atom_id res chain seq x y z
N MET A 1 13.28 -20.03 -16.25
CA MET A 1 11.86 -19.65 -16.40
C MET A 1 11.39 -20.09 -17.78
N THR A 2 10.21 -20.68 -17.88
CA THR A 2 9.54 -20.88 -19.18
C THR A 2 8.77 -19.62 -19.54
N TYR A 3 8.47 -19.40 -20.83
CA TYR A 3 7.67 -18.25 -21.27
C TYR A 3 6.29 -18.18 -20.58
N GLU A 4 5.71 -19.34 -20.25
CA GLU A 4 4.46 -19.41 -19.49
C GLU A 4 4.58 -18.77 -18.10
N ALA A 5 5.68 -19.04 -17.39
CA ALA A 5 5.93 -18.44 -16.08
C ALA A 5 6.08 -16.92 -16.17
N GLU A 6 6.78 -16.43 -17.20
CA GLU A 6 6.93 -15.00 -17.44
C GLU A 6 5.58 -14.31 -17.71
N LEU A 7 4.71 -14.93 -18.51
CA LEU A 7 3.36 -14.40 -18.79
C LEU A 7 2.48 -14.36 -17.53
N ILE A 8 2.57 -15.38 -16.67
CA ILE A 8 1.85 -15.39 -15.39
C ILE A 8 2.33 -14.25 -14.49
N ILE A 9 3.65 -14.04 -14.40
CA ILE A 9 4.23 -12.93 -13.63
C ILE A 9 3.78 -11.59 -14.22
N LEU A 10 3.74 -11.44 -15.54
CA LEU A 10 3.25 -10.24 -16.19
C LEU A 10 1.78 -9.96 -15.86
N GLY A 11 0.93 -10.99 -15.82
CA GLY A 11 -0.46 -10.87 -15.36
C GLY A 11 -0.57 -10.39 -13.92
N LYS A 12 0.25 -10.93 -13.01
CA LYS A 12 0.34 -10.46 -11.61
C LYS A 12 0.74 -9.00 -11.51
N ILE A 13 1.70 -8.56 -12.32
CA ILE A 13 2.16 -7.18 -12.36
C ILE A 13 1.02 -6.23 -12.78
N ILE A 14 0.24 -6.62 -13.79
CA ILE A 14 -0.93 -5.83 -14.21
C ILE A 14 -1.95 -5.73 -13.07
N ILE A 15 -2.25 -6.83 -12.38
CA ILE A 15 -3.16 -6.81 -11.23
C ILE A 15 -2.61 -5.90 -10.11
N ALA A 16 -1.32 -5.99 -9.81
CA ALA A 16 -0.67 -5.13 -8.82
C ALA A 16 -0.73 -3.65 -9.20
N LEU A 17 -0.54 -3.33 -10.47
CA LEU A 17 -0.68 -1.97 -10.99
C LEU A 17 -2.10 -1.45 -10.73
N LEU A 18 -3.13 -2.22 -11.06
CA LEU A 18 -4.53 -1.83 -10.91
C LEU A 18 -4.93 -1.66 -9.44
N LEU A 19 -4.58 -2.62 -8.58
CA LEU A 19 -4.90 -2.57 -7.15
C LEU A 19 -4.14 -1.44 -6.44
N GLY A 20 -2.85 -1.29 -6.72
CA GLY A 20 -2.06 -0.16 -6.21
C GLY A 20 -2.61 1.19 -6.68
N ALA A 21 -2.98 1.30 -7.96
CA ALA A 21 -3.60 2.50 -8.49
C ALA A 21 -4.95 2.83 -7.83
N ALA A 22 -5.77 1.82 -7.55
CA ALA A 22 -7.05 1.99 -6.85
C ALA A 22 -6.86 2.59 -5.43
N ILE A 23 -5.85 2.14 -4.69
CA ILE A 23 -5.52 2.70 -3.36
C ILE A 23 -5.02 4.15 -3.50
N GLY A 24 -4.12 4.40 -4.46
CA GLY A 24 -3.55 5.73 -4.70
C GLY A 24 -4.55 6.74 -5.27
N TYR A 25 -5.66 6.29 -5.87
CA TYR A 25 -6.67 7.17 -6.47
C TYR A 25 -7.33 8.08 -5.42
N ASP A 26 -7.71 7.54 -4.27
CA ASP A 26 -8.24 8.36 -3.17
C ASP A 26 -7.20 9.39 -2.71
N ARG A 27 -5.93 9.01 -2.66
CA ARG A 27 -4.86 9.91 -2.22
C ARG A 27 -4.62 11.07 -3.19
N GLU A 28 -4.56 10.77 -4.48
CA GLU A 28 -4.32 11.78 -5.52
C GLU A 28 -5.48 12.75 -5.65
N LYS A 29 -6.72 12.25 -5.61
CA LYS A 29 -7.92 13.08 -5.64
C LYS A 29 -7.98 14.11 -4.51
N HIS A 30 -7.38 13.82 -3.37
CA HIS A 30 -7.38 14.69 -2.20
C HIS A 30 -6.05 15.44 -1.99
N GLY A 31 -5.22 15.53 -3.04
CA GLY A 31 -4.02 16.37 -3.04
C GLY A 31 -2.93 15.95 -2.05
N ARG A 32 -2.82 14.66 -1.75
CA ARG A 32 -1.74 14.13 -0.90
C ARG A 32 -0.45 13.94 -1.69
N ASP A 33 0.70 14.08 -1.02
CA ASP A 33 2.05 14.00 -1.61
C ASP A 33 2.35 12.69 -2.36
N ALA A 34 1.78 11.56 -1.92
CA ALA A 34 1.86 10.28 -2.63
C ALA A 34 0.51 9.93 -3.24
N GLY A 35 0.45 9.88 -4.57
CA GLY A 35 -0.75 9.60 -5.38
C GLY A 35 -0.69 8.26 -6.11
N ILE A 36 -1.47 8.10 -7.17
CA ILE A 36 -1.65 6.84 -7.93
C ILE A 36 -0.30 6.25 -8.34
N ARG A 37 0.59 7.10 -8.87
CA ARG A 37 1.93 6.69 -9.35
C ARG A 37 2.77 6.01 -8.26
N THR A 38 2.76 6.55 -7.05
CA THR A 38 3.55 6.02 -5.92
C THR A 38 3.01 4.67 -5.48
N TYR A 39 1.70 4.58 -5.26
CA TYR A 39 1.06 3.35 -4.77
C TYR A 39 1.14 2.22 -5.80
N ALA A 40 0.91 2.54 -7.08
CA ALA A 40 1.05 1.58 -8.16
C ALA A 40 2.50 1.07 -8.29
N ALA A 41 3.50 1.95 -8.26
CA ALA A 41 4.91 1.54 -8.35
C ALA A 41 5.34 0.65 -7.17
N VAL A 42 4.92 0.98 -5.95
CA VAL A 42 5.21 0.19 -4.74
C VAL A 42 4.56 -1.20 -4.82
N CYS A 43 3.29 -1.28 -5.23
CA CYS A 43 2.58 -2.55 -5.36
C CYS A 43 3.22 -3.44 -6.45
N VAL A 44 3.54 -2.84 -7.61
CA VAL A 44 4.22 -3.52 -8.72
C VAL A 44 5.60 -4.04 -8.30
N GLY A 45 6.43 -3.21 -7.69
CA GLY A 45 7.77 -3.61 -7.27
C GLY A 45 7.75 -4.79 -6.30
N ALA A 46 6.87 -4.74 -5.30
CA ALA A 46 6.68 -5.84 -4.36
C ALA A 46 6.19 -7.11 -5.05
N ALA A 47 5.22 -7.02 -5.97
CA ALA A 47 4.72 -8.17 -6.72
C ALA A 47 5.80 -8.82 -7.61
N ILE A 48 6.64 -8.03 -8.28
CA ILE A 48 7.74 -8.53 -9.10
C ILE A 48 8.75 -9.29 -8.25
N PHE A 49 9.29 -8.65 -7.21
CA PHE A 49 10.32 -9.27 -6.38
C PHE A 49 9.82 -10.54 -5.70
N THR A 50 8.60 -10.53 -5.17
CA THR A 50 8.01 -11.71 -4.54
C THR A 50 7.72 -12.82 -5.56
N SER A 51 7.24 -12.48 -6.77
CA SER A 51 6.99 -13.49 -7.82
C SER A 51 8.28 -14.17 -8.29
N LEU A 52 9.34 -13.38 -8.50
CA LEU A 52 10.66 -13.91 -8.87
C LEU A 52 11.21 -14.80 -7.76
N ALA A 53 11.08 -14.37 -6.51
CA ALA A 53 11.52 -15.16 -5.36
C ALA A 53 10.78 -16.50 -5.24
N ALA A 54 9.46 -16.49 -5.41
CA ALA A 54 8.64 -17.69 -5.40
C ALA A 54 9.01 -18.64 -6.55
N HIS A 55 9.39 -18.11 -7.71
CA HIS A 55 9.84 -18.93 -8.85
C HIS A 55 11.14 -19.70 -8.57
N LEU A 56 12.01 -19.17 -7.70
CA LEU A 56 13.26 -19.86 -7.32
C LEU A 56 13.00 -21.14 -6.49
N GLY A 57 11.80 -21.31 -5.94
CA GLY A 57 11.42 -22.51 -5.17
C GLY A 57 12.06 -22.62 -3.78
N ASP A 58 12.85 -21.65 -3.36
CA ASP A 58 13.46 -21.59 -2.02
C ASP A 58 12.63 -20.69 -1.10
N THR A 59 11.88 -21.31 -0.19
CA THR A 59 11.05 -20.61 0.79
C THR A 59 11.86 -19.69 1.72
N ALA A 60 13.10 -20.06 2.06
CA ALA A 60 13.96 -19.24 2.90
C ALA A 60 14.44 -17.99 2.13
N ALA A 61 14.82 -18.14 0.85
CA ALA A 61 15.14 -17.01 -0.01
C ALA A 61 13.93 -16.09 -0.21
N ALA A 62 12.74 -16.65 -0.45
CA ALA A 62 11.51 -15.88 -0.60
C ALA A 62 11.16 -15.08 0.66
N SER A 63 11.29 -15.70 1.84
CA SER A 63 11.07 -15.03 3.12
C SER A 63 12.03 -13.85 3.33
N ARG A 64 13.30 -14.00 2.95
CA ARG A 64 14.30 -12.92 3.02
C ARG A 64 13.97 -11.77 2.06
N ILE A 65 13.51 -12.07 0.86
CA ILE A 65 13.10 -11.04 -0.11
C ILE A 65 11.89 -10.27 0.42
N VAL A 66 10.89 -10.96 0.98
CA VAL A 66 9.74 -10.29 1.62
C VAL A 66 10.18 -9.42 2.80
N ALA A 67 11.07 -9.91 3.66
CA ALA A 67 11.62 -9.12 4.77
C ALA A 67 12.34 -7.85 4.26
N ASN A 68 13.13 -7.96 3.19
CA ASN A 68 13.81 -6.82 2.58
C ASN A 68 12.85 -5.80 1.95
N ILE A 69 11.72 -6.26 1.37
CA ILE A 69 10.66 -5.36 0.90
C ILE A 69 10.09 -4.56 2.09
N VAL A 70 9.75 -5.23 3.20
CA VAL A 70 9.21 -4.58 4.41
C VAL A 70 10.17 -3.51 4.93
N VAL A 71 11.47 -3.82 5.00
CA VAL A 71 12.52 -2.88 5.42
C VAL A 71 12.65 -1.71 4.44
N GLY A 72 12.68 -1.98 3.14
CA GLY A 72 12.82 -0.95 2.10
C GLY A 72 11.67 0.05 2.09
N ILE A 73 10.43 -0.41 2.32
CA ILE A 73 9.28 0.49 2.43
C ILE A 73 9.31 1.32 3.72
N GLY A 74 9.92 0.79 4.80
CA GLY A 74 10.20 1.58 6.01
C GLY A 74 11.03 2.82 5.72
N PHE A 75 12.05 2.71 4.84
CA PHE A 75 12.86 3.85 4.41
C PHE A 75 12.05 4.88 3.59
N LEU A 76 11.20 4.43 2.66
CA LEU A 76 10.30 5.32 1.93
C LEU A 76 9.32 6.04 2.89
N GLY A 77 8.80 5.31 3.89
CA GLY A 77 7.94 5.86 4.93
C GLY A 77 8.63 6.96 5.73
N ALA A 78 9.87 6.73 6.17
CA ALA A 78 10.67 7.77 6.83
C ALA A 78 10.84 9.01 5.93
N GLY A 79 11.15 8.82 4.64
CA GLY A 79 11.25 9.94 3.68
C GLY A 79 9.95 10.74 3.49
N ILE A 80 8.79 10.06 3.51
CA ILE A 80 7.46 10.70 3.45
C ILE A 80 7.18 11.51 4.71
N ILE A 81 7.56 10.99 5.88
CA ILE A 81 7.31 11.64 7.18
C ILE A 81 8.27 12.82 7.40
N SER A 82 9.54 12.68 7.04
CA SER A 82 10.56 13.73 7.21
C SER A 82 10.33 14.95 6.33
N ARG A 83 9.54 14.82 5.25
CA ARG A 83 9.14 15.94 4.41
C ARG A 83 7.98 16.68 5.08
N ASP A 84 8.25 17.38 6.18
CA ASP A 84 7.26 18.24 6.85
C ASP A 84 7.36 19.67 6.27
N PRO A 85 6.42 20.10 5.42
CA PRO A 85 6.49 21.43 4.80
C PRO A 85 6.10 22.56 5.76
N GLY A 86 5.68 22.27 7.01
CA GLY A 86 5.08 23.29 7.88
C GLY A 86 5.13 23.03 9.40
N GLY A 87 5.99 22.14 9.89
CA GLY A 87 6.16 21.88 11.32
C GLY A 87 4.97 21.19 11.99
N LYS A 88 4.12 20.48 11.24
CA LYS A 88 2.94 19.79 11.77
C LYS A 88 3.30 18.36 12.16
N THR A 89 3.14 18.04 13.43
CA THR A 89 3.44 16.74 14.07
C THR A 89 2.77 15.48 13.47
N SER A 90 1.87 15.60 12.49
CA SER A 90 1.18 14.46 11.86
C SER A 90 1.28 14.40 10.33
N PHE A 91 2.15 15.20 9.72
CA PHE A 91 2.31 15.18 8.26
C PHE A 91 2.86 13.82 7.78
N GLY A 92 2.30 13.29 6.69
CA GLY A 92 2.81 12.08 6.04
C GLY A 92 2.57 10.74 6.76
N LEU A 93 2.19 10.70 8.04
CA LEU A 93 2.08 9.47 8.82
C LEU A 93 1.10 8.44 8.22
N THR A 94 -0.13 8.88 7.90
CA THR A 94 -1.12 8.02 7.23
C THR A 94 -0.64 7.58 5.86
N THR A 95 0.01 8.47 5.11
CA THR A 95 0.53 8.17 3.78
C THR A 95 1.61 7.10 3.84
N ALA A 96 2.56 7.22 4.77
CA ALA A 96 3.61 6.23 5.00
C ALA A 96 3.01 4.86 5.37
N ALA A 97 2.05 4.83 6.31
CA ALA A 97 1.37 3.60 6.70
C ALA A 97 0.63 2.94 5.53
N THR A 98 -0.07 3.72 4.70
CA THR A 98 -0.86 3.16 3.60
C THR A 98 0.00 2.74 2.41
N VAL A 99 1.15 3.39 2.18
CA VAL A 99 2.18 2.90 1.25
C VAL A 99 2.77 1.57 1.74
N TRP A 100 3.02 1.44 3.05
CA TRP A 100 3.49 0.19 3.65
C TRP A 100 2.50 -0.97 3.45
N CYS A 101 1.20 -0.75 3.72
CA CYS A 101 0.19 -1.77 3.45
C CYS A 101 0.04 -2.08 1.95
N THR A 102 0.27 -1.10 1.06
CA THR A 102 0.20 -1.31 -0.39
C THR A 102 1.32 -2.22 -0.90
N ALA A 103 2.50 -2.16 -0.28
CA ALA A 103 3.56 -3.12 -0.57
C ALA A 103 3.16 -4.54 -0.15
N ALA A 104 2.50 -4.70 1.00
CA ALA A 104 1.97 -5.98 1.44
C ALA A 104 0.95 -6.56 0.44
N VAL A 105 0.08 -5.72 -0.14
CA VAL A 105 -0.80 -6.13 -1.26
C VAL A 105 0.02 -6.67 -2.42
N GLY A 106 1.10 -5.99 -2.83
CA GLY A 106 2.00 -6.48 -3.88
C GLY A 106 2.63 -7.83 -3.54
N VAL A 107 3.10 -8.02 -2.30
CA VAL A 107 3.63 -9.30 -1.82
C VAL A 107 2.57 -10.41 -1.93
N THR A 108 1.35 -10.16 -1.48
CA THR A 108 0.26 -11.18 -1.57
C THR A 108 -0.03 -11.58 -3.01
N ILE A 109 -0.04 -10.61 -3.95
CA ILE A 109 -0.19 -10.89 -5.39
C ILE A 109 0.98 -11.75 -5.90
N GLY A 110 2.21 -11.43 -5.48
CA GLY A 110 3.39 -12.22 -5.84
C GLY A 110 3.29 -13.69 -5.41
N LEU A 111 2.71 -13.92 -4.23
CA LEU A 111 2.47 -15.26 -3.66
C LEU A 111 1.20 -15.96 -4.18
N ASN A 112 0.46 -15.37 -5.13
CA ASN A 112 -0.83 -15.86 -5.65
C ASN A 112 -2.03 -15.74 -4.69
N GLU A 113 -1.90 -14.97 -3.61
CA GLU A 113 -2.96 -14.78 -2.62
C GLU A 113 -3.93 -13.66 -3.04
N PHE A 114 -4.62 -13.85 -4.17
CA PHE A 114 -5.43 -12.80 -4.81
C PHE A 114 -6.65 -12.38 -3.97
N ILE A 115 -7.26 -13.29 -3.21
CA ILE A 115 -8.39 -12.96 -2.32
C ILE A 115 -7.93 -11.99 -1.23
N ILE A 116 -6.76 -12.25 -0.63
CA ILE A 116 -6.17 -11.38 0.39
C ILE A 116 -5.80 -10.03 -0.23
N ALA A 117 -5.22 -10.02 -1.43
CA ALA A 117 -4.85 -8.81 -2.14
C ALA A 117 -6.07 -7.88 -2.40
N VAL A 118 -7.15 -8.44 -2.94
CA VAL A 118 -8.39 -7.71 -3.24
C VAL A 118 -9.08 -7.24 -1.95
N GLY A 119 -9.23 -8.13 -0.97
CA GLY A 119 -9.84 -7.82 0.33
C GLY A 119 -9.09 -6.71 1.06
N THR A 120 -7.76 -6.80 1.14
CA THR A 120 -6.90 -5.79 1.76
C THR A 120 -6.99 -4.46 1.00
N THR A 121 -6.99 -4.49 -0.33
CA THR A 121 -7.17 -3.28 -1.16
C THR A 121 -8.49 -2.58 -0.86
N GLY A 122 -9.58 -3.34 -0.77
CA GLY A 122 -10.90 -2.83 -0.42
C GLY A 122 -10.94 -2.24 1.00
N MET A 123 -10.36 -2.93 1.98
CA MET A 123 -10.27 -2.44 3.36
C MET A 123 -9.43 -1.16 3.47
N LEU A 124 -8.28 -1.10 2.77
CA LEU A 124 -7.47 0.11 2.70
C LEU A 124 -8.26 1.25 2.09
N TYR A 125 -8.82 1.05 0.89
CA TYR A 125 -9.62 2.07 0.22
C TYR A 125 -10.78 2.56 1.11
N PHE A 126 -11.48 1.66 1.80
CA PHE A 126 -12.52 2.02 2.74
C PHE A 126 -11.98 2.88 3.89
N LEU A 127 -10.89 2.46 4.55
CA LEU A 127 -10.25 3.21 5.63
C LEU A 127 -9.80 4.60 5.17
N LEU A 128 -9.29 4.69 3.95
CA LEU A 128 -8.93 5.95 3.30
C LEU A 128 -10.14 6.85 3.06
N SER A 129 -11.25 6.26 2.60
CA SER A 129 -12.51 6.96 2.30
C SER A 129 -13.27 7.42 3.56
N LEU A 130 -13.07 6.77 4.72
CA LEU A 130 -13.75 7.10 5.98
C LEU A 130 -13.62 8.58 6.37
N HIS A 131 -12.46 9.20 6.13
CA HIS A 131 -12.24 10.62 6.46
C HIS A 131 -13.16 11.57 5.67
N HIS A 132 -13.71 11.11 4.53
CA HIS A 132 -14.62 11.88 3.69
C HIS A 132 -16.08 11.68 4.08
N GLN A 133 -16.42 10.59 4.78
CA GLN A 133 -17.80 10.28 5.11
C GLN A 133 -18.40 11.26 6.14
N PRO A 134 -19.55 11.88 5.85
CA PRO A 134 -20.14 12.92 6.69
C PRO A 134 -20.56 12.40 8.07
N TRP A 135 -20.89 11.11 8.19
CA TRP A 135 -21.22 10.48 9.47
C TRP A 135 -20.00 10.41 10.41
N TYR A 136 -18.82 10.10 9.87
CA TYR A 136 -17.59 9.99 10.66
C TYR A 136 -17.14 11.37 11.17
N LYS A 137 -17.24 12.41 10.34
CA LYS A 137 -16.97 13.79 10.74
C LYS A 137 -17.87 14.25 11.89
N ARG A 138 -19.17 13.95 11.80
CA ARG A 138 -20.15 14.26 12.85
C ARG A 138 -19.87 13.54 14.16
N TRP A 139 -19.51 12.26 14.08
CA TRP A 139 -19.15 11.47 15.26
C TRP A 139 -17.89 12.02 15.94
N LYS A 140 -16.84 12.30 15.16
CA LYS A 140 -15.58 12.86 15.70
C LYS A 140 -15.79 14.22 16.37
N ALA A 141 -16.63 15.08 15.79
CA ALA A 141 -16.99 16.35 16.40
C ALA A 141 -17.70 16.18 17.75
N LYS A 142 -18.64 15.21 17.86
CA LYS A 142 -19.32 14.91 19.13
C LYS A 142 -18.38 14.42 20.23
N VAL A 143 -17.41 13.57 19.88
CA VAL A 143 -16.45 13.05 20.87
C VAL A 143 -15.56 14.16 21.41
N GLN A 144 -15.11 15.07 20.53
CA GLN A 144 -14.26 16.20 20.91
C GLN A 144 -14.98 17.18 21.86
N ASP A 145 -16.27 17.44 21.61
CA ASP A 145 -17.11 18.32 22.45
C ASP A 145 -17.30 17.74 23.86
N ASN A 146 -17.45 16.41 23.95
CA ASN A 146 -17.66 15.68 25.20
C ASN A 146 -16.41 15.54 26.09
N GLU A 147 -15.20 15.80 25.55
CA GLU A 147 -13.94 15.82 26.32
C GLU A 147 -13.61 17.22 26.85
N SER A 148 -14.31 18.26 26.38
CA SER A 148 -14.12 19.65 26.82
C SER A 148 -15.08 20.11 27.94
N ASP A 149 -16.06 19.28 28.30
CA ASP A 149 -16.99 19.46 29.43
C ASP A 149 -16.53 18.69 30.68
#